data_AF-A0A2A4FUQ0-F1
#
_entry.id   AF-A0A2A4FUQ0-F1
#
_cell.length_a   1.000
_cell.length_b   1.000
_cell.length_c   1.000
_cell.angle_alpha   90.00
_cell.angle_beta   90.00
_cell.angle_gamma   90.00
#
_symmetry.space_group_name_H-M   'P 1'
#
loop_
_entity.id
_entity.type
_entity.pdbx_description
1 polymer ?
#
loop_
_entity_poly.entity_id
_entity_poly.type
_entity_poly.pdbx_seq_one_letter_code
_entity_poly.pdbx_strand_id
1 'polypeptide(L)'
;MRTPLARLKFHLHDAPDEIRDKVAREIDEIEHLIGTTMEFVDSESRIHTTEPVDLSLLVEGVVDDLSDMGLNVLLTEPAPATIQGDPILLRRMFVNLCNNAVTYGHACIVTIETNASHVVVELRDRGGGMPVADLERAFEPFTAERALANARRAVSGLASRSSSRPWKPIAAA
;
A
#
# COMPACT_ATOMS: atom_id res chain seq x y z
N MET A 1 14.38 11.73 13.55
CA MET A 1 14.38 13.21 13.45
C MET A 1 13.11 13.65 12.73
N ARG A 2 12.20 14.41 13.37
CA ARG A 2 10.91 14.89 12.80
C ARG A 2 10.83 16.42 12.69
N THR A 3 11.89 17.11 13.10
CA THR A 3 11.89 18.54 13.41
C THR A 3 11.88 19.48 12.21
N PRO A 4 12.52 19.18 11.06
CA PRO A 4 12.51 20.09 9.90
C PRO A 4 11.13 20.20 9.24
N LEU A 5 10.43 19.08 9.12
CA LEU A 5 9.12 18.99 8.47
C LEU A 5 8.02 19.65 9.31
N ALA A 6 8.03 19.41 10.63
CA ALA A 6 7.12 20.09 11.54
C ALA A 6 7.27 21.62 11.47
N ARG A 7 8.50 22.10 11.25
CA ARG A 7 8.80 23.52 11.07
C ARG A 7 8.26 24.05 9.74
N LEU A 8 8.31 23.26 8.67
CA LEU A 8 7.74 23.64 7.37
C LEU A 8 6.20 23.69 7.43
N LYS A 9 5.56 22.69 8.07
CA LYS A 9 4.11 22.67 8.38
C LYS A 9 3.68 23.94 9.16
N PHE A 10 4.50 24.42 10.08
CA PHE A 10 4.22 25.66 10.85
C PHE A 10 4.23 26.94 10.01
N HIS A 11 5.17 27.09 9.07
CA HIS A 11 5.27 28.29 8.24
C HIS A 11 4.16 28.42 7.19
N LEU A 12 3.35 27.37 6.98
CA LEU A 12 2.20 27.37 6.08
C LEU A 12 0.92 27.91 6.71
N HIS A 13 0.93 28.25 8.01
CA HIS A 13 -0.25 28.75 8.72
C HIS A 13 -0.86 30.01 8.08
N ASP A 14 -0.05 30.83 7.42
CA ASP A 14 -0.49 32.09 6.81
C ASP A 14 -0.69 31.99 5.28
N ALA A 15 -0.55 30.79 4.71
CA ALA A 15 -0.78 30.56 3.29
C ALA A 15 -2.28 30.37 2.98
N PRO A 16 -2.73 30.75 1.76
CA PRO A 16 -4.05 30.38 1.24
C PRO A 16 -4.29 28.87 1.34
N ASP A 17 -5.53 28.47 1.65
CA ASP A 17 -5.89 27.06 1.92
C ASP A 17 -5.47 26.12 0.79
N GLU A 18 -5.60 26.55 -0.47
CA GLU A 18 -5.20 25.77 -1.64
C GLU A 18 -3.68 25.46 -1.67
N ILE A 19 -2.85 26.40 -1.22
CA ILE A 19 -1.40 26.23 -1.10
C ILE A 19 -1.07 25.38 0.12
N ARG A 20 -1.75 25.61 1.24
CA ARG A 20 -1.60 24.82 2.46
C ARG A 20 -1.89 23.34 2.23
N ASP A 21 -3.02 23.03 1.58
CA ASP A 21 -3.43 21.66 1.27
C ASP A 21 -2.48 21.00 0.29
N LYS A 22 -1.98 21.75 -0.71
CA LYS A 22 -1.01 21.23 -1.66
C LYS A 22 0.32 20.89 -0.98
N VAL A 23 0.85 21.79 -0.17
CA VAL A 23 2.13 21.56 0.52
C VAL A 23 1.98 20.53 1.64
N ALA A 24 0.82 20.45 2.31
CA ALA A 24 0.55 19.39 3.28
C ALA A 24 0.64 18.00 2.62
N ARG A 25 0.03 17.84 1.43
CA ARG A 25 0.14 16.59 0.65
C ARG A 25 1.58 16.27 0.26
N GLU A 26 2.35 17.26 -0.21
CA GLU A 26 3.77 17.07 -0.55
C GLU A 26 4.62 16.69 0.69
N ILE A 27 4.28 17.23 1.86
CA ILE A 27 4.96 16.89 3.12
C ILE A 27 4.62 15.46 3.54
N ASP A 28 3.36 15.06 3.47
CA ASP A 28 2.95 13.69 3.82
C ASP A 28 3.61 12.66 2.88
N GLU A 29 3.78 13.00 1.61
CA GLU A 29 4.54 12.21 0.63
C GLU A 29 6.03 12.07 1.04
N ILE A 30 6.67 13.15 1.48
CA ILE A 30 8.05 13.11 1.99
C ILE A 30 8.16 12.28 3.28
N GLU A 31 7.19 12.40 4.21
CA GLU A 31 7.16 11.57 5.43
C GLU A 31 7.06 10.09 5.10
N HIS A 32 6.22 9.75 4.12
CA HIS A 32 6.07 8.39 3.62
C HIS A 32 7.40 7.88 3.04
N LEU A 33 8.03 8.62 2.13
CA LEU A 33 9.31 8.27 1.51
C LEU A 33 10.44 8.05 2.53
N ILE A 34 10.55 8.93 3.54
CA ILE A 34 11.54 8.79 4.60
C ILE A 34 11.28 7.51 5.40
N GLY A 35 10.02 7.23 5.74
CA GLY A 35 9.61 6.00 6.43
C GLY A 35 10.05 4.75 5.66
N THR A 36 9.65 4.65 4.39
CA THR A 36 9.97 3.51 3.53
C THR A 36 11.48 3.32 3.35
N THR A 37 12.24 4.42 3.24
CA THR A 37 13.70 4.38 3.10
C THR A 37 14.38 3.85 4.36
N MET A 38 13.99 4.36 5.54
CA MET A 38 14.55 3.92 6.82
C MET A 38 14.27 2.44 7.06
N GLU A 39 13.06 1.99 6.74
CA GLU A 39 12.72 0.58 6.86
C GLU A 39 13.55 -0.29 5.89
N PHE A 40 13.83 0.17 4.66
CA PHE A 40 14.61 -0.58 3.67
C PHE A 40 16.05 -0.80 4.14
N VAL A 41 16.67 0.25 4.70
CA VAL A 41 18.01 0.16 5.28
C VAL A 41 18.02 -0.79 6.49
N ASP A 42 16.99 -0.77 7.33
CA ASP A 42 16.90 -1.68 8.48
C ASP A 42 16.81 -3.15 8.04
N SER A 43 16.11 -3.43 6.92
CA SER A 43 16.01 -4.80 6.39
C SER A 43 17.29 -5.36 5.77
N GLU A 44 18.12 -4.54 5.12
CA GLU A 44 19.38 -5.02 4.52
C GLU A 44 20.42 -5.44 5.57
N SER A 45 20.33 -4.86 6.78
CA SER A 45 21.30 -5.09 7.85
C SER A 45 21.00 -6.31 8.72
N ARG A 46 19.85 -6.97 8.53
CA ARG A 46 19.40 -8.09 9.37
C ARG A 46 19.84 -9.44 8.82
N ILE A 47 20.14 -10.36 9.73
CA ILE A 47 20.29 -11.79 9.40
C ILE A 47 18.89 -12.35 9.15
N HIS A 48 18.64 -12.81 7.93
CA HIS A 48 17.36 -13.41 7.57
C HIS A 48 17.27 -14.84 8.11
N THR A 49 16.19 -15.13 8.82
CA THR A 49 15.90 -16.49 9.29
C THR A 49 14.69 -17.01 8.54
N THR A 50 14.86 -18.12 7.84
CA THR A 50 13.74 -18.83 7.21
C THR A 50 13.18 -19.82 8.22
N GLU A 51 11.91 -19.64 8.59
CA GLU A 51 11.20 -20.51 9.53
C GLU A 51 9.76 -20.78 9.06
N PRO A 52 9.07 -21.79 9.62
CA PRO A 52 7.65 -21.99 9.37
C PRO A 52 6.84 -20.79 9.88
N VAL A 53 6.08 -20.16 8.99
CA VAL A 53 5.20 -19.02 9.29
C VAL A 53 3.77 -19.39 8.95
N ASP A 54 2.85 -19.21 9.89
CA ASP A 54 1.42 -19.19 9.62
C ASP A 54 1.06 -17.89 8.91
N LEU A 55 0.92 -17.98 7.58
CA LEU A 55 0.72 -16.83 6.72
C LEU A 55 -0.66 -16.21 6.94
N SER A 56 -1.67 -17.04 7.23
CA SER A 56 -3.04 -16.60 7.48
C SER A 56 -3.10 -15.74 8.73
N LEU A 57 -2.52 -16.20 9.84
CA LEU A 57 -2.44 -15.43 11.08
C LEU A 57 -1.60 -14.16 10.93
N LEU A 58 -0.52 -14.22 10.15
CA LEU A 58 0.31 -13.04 9.89
C LEU A 58 -0.46 -11.98 9.10
N VAL A 59 -1.17 -12.37 8.05
CA VAL A 59 -1.98 -11.47 7.22
C VAL A 59 -3.17 -10.92 8.02
N GLU A 60 -3.87 -11.75 8.79
CA GLU A 60 -4.92 -11.32 9.71
C GLU A 60 -4.42 -10.24 10.66
N GLY A 61 -3.29 -10.47 11.33
CA GLY A 61 -2.72 -9.48 12.23
C GLY A 61 -2.33 -8.18 11.54
N VAL A 62 -1.87 -8.22 10.28
CA VAL A 62 -1.61 -6.99 9.50
C VAL A 62 -2.91 -6.26 9.18
N VAL A 63 -3.94 -6.97 8.75
CA VAL A 63 -5.25 -6.37 8.41
C VAL A 63 -5.89 -5.73 9.65
N ASP A 64 -5.84 -6.41 10.79
CA ASP A 64 -6.36 -5.90 12.07
C ASP A 64 -5.60 -4.63 12.50
N ASP A 65 -4.26 -4.66 12.51
CA ASP A 65 -3.44 -3.50 12.89
C ASP A 65 -3.74 -2.26 12.00
N LEU A 66 -3.89 -2.47 10.68
CA LEU A 66 -4.21 -1.38 9.74
C LEU A 66 -5.65 -0.88 9.90
N SER A 67 -6.60 -1.78 10.17
CA SER A 67 -8.00 -1.46 10.40
C SER A 67 -8.19 -0.66 11.69
N ASP A 68 -7.46 -1.01 12.75
CA ASP A 68 -7.43 -0.28 14.02
C ASP A 68 -6.86 1.14 13.87
N MET A 69 -5.97 1.35 12.89
CA MET A 69 -5.50 2.69 12.48
C MET A 69 -6.51 3.45 11.62
N GLY A 70 -7.69 2.88 11.34
CA GLY A 70 -8.76 3.48 10.56
C GLY A 70 -8.59 3.35 9.04
N LEU A 71 -7.67 2.51 8.57
CA LEU A 71 -7.54 2.24 7.14
C LEU A 71 -8.61 1.24 6.66
N ASN A 72 -9.06 1.40 5.42
CA ASN A 72 -10.07 0.54 4.82
C ASN A 72 -9.42 -0.73 4.23
N VAL A 73 -9.07 -1.68 5.10
CA VAL A 73 -8.47 -2.97 4.74
C VAL A 73 -9.39 -4.10 5.17
N LEU A 74 -9.55 -5.12 4.34
CA LEU A 74 -10.42 -6.25 4.63
C LEU A 74 -9.80 -7.56 4.15
N LEU A 75 -9.71 -8.55 5.03
CA LEU A 75 -9.43 -9.93 4.66
C LEU A 75 -10.74 -10.65 4.38
N THR A 76 -10.89 -11.17 3.18
CA THR A 76 -12.01 -12.02 2.77
C THR A 76 -11.51 -13.43 2.53
N GLU A 77 -12.25 -14.42 3.03
CA GLU A 77 -11.94 -15.85 2.83
C GLU A 77 -10.58 -16.27 3.43
N PRO A 78 -10.42 -16.23 4.76
CA PRO A 78 -9.21 -16.76 5.38
C PRO A 78 -9.12 -18.27 5.12
N ALA A 79 -8.03 -18.69 4.48
CA ALA A 79 -7.68 -20.09 4.29
C ALA A 79 -6.39 -20.40 5.06
N PRO A 80 -6.30 -21.52 5.80
CA PRO A 80 -5.06 -21.90 6.47
C PRO A 80 -3.91 -22.05 5.48
N ALA A 81 -2.79 -21.40 5.78
CA ALA A 81 -1.61 -21.37 4.94
C ALA A 81 -0.34 -21.30 5.78
N THR A 82 0.58 -22.25 5.58
CA THR A 82 1.90 -22.24 6.22
C THR A 82 2.99 -22.23 5.15
N ILE A 83 3.93 -21.30 5.27
CA ILE A 83 5.06 -21.18 4.33
C ILE A 83 6.39 -21.15 5.09
N GLN A 84 7.50 -21.36 4.38
CA GLN A 84 8.84 -21.07 4.90
C GLN A 84 9.22 -19.64 4.53
N GLY A 85 9.53 -18.80 5.52
CA GLY A 85 9.91 -17.41 5.26
C GLY A 85 10.40 -16.69 6.51
N ASP A 86 10.79 -15.43 6.34
CA ASP A 86 11.11 -14.54 7.44
C ASP A 86 9.82 -13.77 7.82
N PRO A 87 9.24 -14.01 9.01
CA PRO A 87 7.97 -13.40 9.38
C PRO A 87 8.04 -11.87 9.45
N ILE A 88 9.20 -11.30 9.73
CA ILE A 88 9.38 -9.85 9.83
C ILE A 88 9.32 -9.24 8.42
N LEU A 89 10.02 -9.84 7.46
CA LEU A 89 9.99 -9.39 6.07
C LEU A 89 8.61 -9.60 5.44
N LEU A 90 7.97 -10.74 5.70
CA LEU A 90 6.62 -11.02 5.21
C LEU A 90 5.61 -10.01 5.75
N ARG A 91 5.59 -9.77 7.07
CA ARG A 91 4.73 -8.77 7.69
C ARG A 91 4.94 -7.40 7.06
N ARG A 92 6.19 -6.99 6.89
CA ARG A 92 6.52 -5.70 6.29
C ARG A 92 6.05 -5.61 4.84
N MET A 93 6.23 -6.66 4.05
CA MET A 93 5.75 -6.72 2.67
C MET A 93 4.23 -6.48 2.64
N PHE A 94 3.45 -7.18 3.45
CA PHE A 94 1.99 -6.98 3.48
C PHE A 94 1.58 -5.59 3.96
N VAL A 95 2.22 -5.05 5.00
CA VAL A 95 1.95 -3.67 5.46
C VAL A 95 2.19 -2.67 4.32
N ASN A 96 3.29 -2.81 3.59
CA ASN A 96 3.62 -1.93 2.48
C ASN A 96 2.58 -2.05 1.34
N LEU A 97 2.27 -3.27 0.92
CA LEU A 97 1.30 -3.49 -0.17
C LEU A 97 -0.11 -2.99 0.21
N CYS A 98 -0.58 -3.26 1.43
CA CYS A 98 -1.87 -2.76 1.91
C CYS A 98 -1.90 -1.23 2.02
N ASN A 99 -0.82 -0.61 2.52
CA ASN A 99 -0.71 0.86 2.56
C ASN A 99 -0.74 1.47 1.16
N ASN A 100 -0.06 0.86 0.19
CA ASN A 100 -0.11 1.31 -1.21
C ASN A 100 -1.53 1.20 -1.77
N ALA A 101 -2.19 0.07 -1.56
CA ALA A 101 -3.56 -0.17 -1.99
C ALA A 101 -4.53 0.87 -1.39
N VAL A 102 -4.43 1.19 -0.10
CA VAL A 102 -5.27 2.21 0.55
C VAL A 102 -4.93 3.62 0.06
N THR A 103 -3.65 3.95 -0.06
CA THR A 103 -3.18 5.29 -0.48
C THR A 103 -3.64 5.62 -1.90
N TYR A 104 -3.54 4.66 -2.82
CA TYR A 104 -3.81 4.90 -4.24
C TYR A 104 -5.19 4.43 -4.70
N GLY A 105 -5.80 3.46 -4.00
CA GLY A 105 -7.08 2.85 -4.36
C GLY A 105 -8.16 2.95 -3.28
N HIS A 106 -7.94 3.72 -2.21
CA HIS A 106 -8.89 4.00 -1.11
C HIS A 106 -9.35 2.79 -0.27
N ALA A 107 -8.99 1.58 -0.67
CA ALA A 107 -9.34 0.34 0.00
C ALA A 107 -8.37 -0.77 -0.42
N CYS A 108 -8.14 -1.73 0.46
CA CYS A 108 -7.41 -2.96 0.17
C CYS A 108 -8.26 -4.17 0.54
N ILE A 109 -8.52 -5.05 -0.41
CA ILE A 109 -9.18 -6.34 -0.17
C ILE A 109 -8.13 -7.44 -0.33
N VAL A 110 -7.98 -8.26 0.68
CA VAL A 110 -7.02 -9.37 0.73
C VAL A 110 -7.77 -10.69 0.66
N THR A 111 -7.30 -11.63 -0.17
CA THR A 111 -7.77 -13.03 -0.18
C THR A 111 -6.58 -13.97 -0.08
N ILE A 112 -6.81 -15.16 0.49
CA ILE A 112 -5.80 -16.22 0.60
C ILE A 112 -6.36 -17.49 -0.02
N GLU A 113 -5.70 -17.98 -1.05
CA GLU A 113 -6.01 -19.24 -1.70
C GLU A 113 -4.83 -20.20 -1.60
N THR A 114 -5.09 -21.40 -1.09
CA THR A 114 -4.08 -22.47 -1.02
C THR A 114 -4.34 -23.50 -2.11
N ASN A 115 -3.34 -23.77 -2.96
CA ASN A 115 -3.37 -24.88 -3.90
C ASN A 115 -2.38 -25.98 -3.47
N ALA A 116 -2.30 -27.08 -4.23
CA ALA A 116 -1.48 -28.24 -3.87
C ALA A 116 0.03 -27.97 -3.77
N SER A 117 0.53 -26.84 -4.28
CA SER A 117 1.96 -26.55 -4.40
C SER A 117 2.36 -25.17 -3.88
N HIS A 118 1.44 -24.22 -3.81
CA HIS A 118 1.71 -22.82 -3.48
C HIS A 118 0.52 -22.19 -2.76
N VAL A 119 0.82 -21.13 -2.01
CA VAL A 119 -0.18 -20.21 -1.43
C VAL A 119 -0.20 -18.95 -2.28
N VAL A 120 -1.38 -18.48 -2.63
CA VAL A 120 -1.61 -17.23 -3.36
C VAL A 120 -2.30 -16.27 -2.41
N VAL A 121 -1.66 -15.13 -2.16
CA VAL A 121 -2.31 -14.01 -1.45
C VAL A 121 -2.55 -12.91 -2.48
N GLU A 122 -3.81 -12.61 -2.73
CA GLU A 122 -4.20 -11.55 -3.67
C GLU A 122 -4.60 -10.30 -2.91
N LEU A 123 -4.06 -9.15 -3.32
CA LEU A 123 -4.41 -7.84 -2.79
C LEU A 123 -5.02 -7.01 -3.91
N ARG A 124 -6.25 -6.54 -3.72
CA ARG A 124 -7.01 -5.74 -4.69
C ARG A 124 -7.30 -4.34 -4.16
N ASP A 125 -7.07 -3.35 -5.00
CA ASP A 125 -7.39 -1.94 -4.76
C ASP A 125 -8.35 -1.38 -5.83
N ARG A 126 -8.86 -0.15 -5.63
CA ARG A 126 -9.75 0.55 -6.61
C ARG A 126 -9.05 1.69 -7.35
N GLY A 127 -7.74 1.71 -7.36
CA GLY A 127 -6.94 2.73 -8.03
C GLY A 127 -7.10 2.67 -9.54
N GLY A 128 -6.61 3.70 -10.23
CA GLY A 128 -6.61 3.76 -11.70
C GLY A 128 -5.70 2.74 -12.40
N GLY A 129 -5.05 1.86 -11.63
CA GLY A 129 -4.04 0.92 -12.10
C GLY A 129 -2.73 1.61 -12.50
N MET A 130 -1.77 0.80 -12.91
CA MET A 130 -0.49 1.25 -13.44
C MET A 130 -0.39 0.89 -14.94
N PRO A 131 0.15 1.77 -15.80
CA PRO A 131 0.49 1.40 -17.16
C PRO A 131 1.41 0.17 -17.18
N VAL A 132 1.18 -0.77 -18.11
CA VAL A 132 1.97 -2.02 -18.19
C VAL A 132 3.48 -1.76 -18.31
N ALA A 133 3.86 -0.71 -19.05
CA ALA A 133 5.24 -0.29 -19.22
C ALA A 133 5.92 0.20 -17.92
N ASP A 134 5.14 0.51 -16.90
CA ASP A 134 5.61 0.98 -15.61
C ASP A 134 5.57 -0.12 -14.52
N LEU A 135 4.95 -1.28 -14.79
CA LEU A 135 4.81 -2.37 -13.82
C LEU A 135 6.17 -2.94 -13.37
N GLU A 136 7.09 -3.19 -14.30
CA GLU A 136 8.44 -3.67 -13.95
C GLU A 136 9.18 -2.67 -13.06
N ARG A 137 8.94 -1.38 -13.30
CA ARG A 137 9.51 -0.29 -12.51
C ARG A 137 8.83 -0.13 -11.15
N ALA A 138 7.62 -0.63 -10.94
CA ALA A 138 6.96 -0.62 -9.63
C ALA A 138 7.72 -1.45 -8.59
N PHE A 139 8.45 -2.49 -9.04
CA PHE A 139 9.26 -3.37 -8.21
C PHE A 139 10.68 -2.84 -7.99
N GLU A 140 11.09 -1.79 -8.74
CA GLU A 140 12.33 -1.08 -8.44
C GLU A 140 12.13 -0.23 -7.18
N PRO A 141 13.08 -0.27 -6.22
CA PRO A 141 13.06 0.62 -5.08
C PRO A 141 12.80 2.07 -5.54
N PHE A 142 11.88 2.77 -4.87
CA PHE A 142 11.62 4.21 -5.06
C PHE A 142 11.01 4.62 -6.41
N THR A 143 10.40 3.70 -7.19
CA THR A 143 9.99 4.00 -8.57
C THR A 143 8.47 3.96 -8.84
N ALA A 144 7.66 3.35 -7.97
CA ALA A 144 6.20 3.30 -8.08
C ALA A 144 5.55 4.71 -8.17
N GLU A 145 6.08 5.70 -7.46
CA GLU A 145 5.56 7.09 -7.49
C GLU A 145 5.88 7.81 -8.81
N ARG A 146 7.05 7.59 -9.42
CA ARG A 146 7.40 8.18 -10.73
C ARG A 146 6.54 7.60 -11.85
N ALA A 147 6.23 6.30 -11.77
CA ALA A 147 5.32 5.61 -12.69
C ALA A 147 3.89 6.17 -12.61
N LEU A 148 3.34 6.27 -11.41
CA LEU A 148 1.97 6.75 -11.19
C LEU A 148 1.82 8.26 -11.44
N ALA A 149 2.84 9.08 -11.15
CA ALA A 149 2.84 10.50 -11.51
C ALA A 149 2.77 10.73 -13.04
N ASN A 150 3.44 9.86 -13.82
CA ASN A 150 3.34 9.87 -15.28
C ASN A 150 1.96 9.40 -15.75
N ALA A 151 1.39 8.38 -15.11
CA ALA A 151 0.04 7.89 -15.41
C ALA A 151 -1.04 8.93 -15.12
N ARG A 152 -0.97 9.64 -13.98
CA ARG A 152 -1.89 10.74 -13.63
C ARG A 152 -1.86 11.89 -14.64
N ARG A 153 -0.68 12.22 -15.18
CA ARG A 153 -0.55 13.20 -16.28
C ARG A 153 -1.18 12.71 -17.58
N ALA A 154 -1.06 11.41 -17.90
CA ALA A 154 -1.66 10.83 -19.10
C ALA A 154 -3.20 10.80 -19.04
N VAL A 155 -3.78 10.47 -17.87
CA VAL A 155 -5.24 10.44 -17.67
C VAL A 155 -5.87 11.84 -17.73
N SER A 156 -5.15 12.88 -17.27
CA SER A 156 -5.61 14.27 -17.41
C SER A 156 -5.70 14.76 -18.86
N GLY A 157 -5.13 14.04 -19.83
CA GLY A 157 -5.19 14.36 -21.27
C GLY A 157 -6.24 13.56 -22.06
N LEU A 158 -6.84 12.53 -21.48
CA LEU A 158 -7.77 11.61 -22.15
C LEU A 158 -9.07 11.48 -21.36
N ALA A 159 -9.94 12.49 -21.51
CA ALA A 159 -11.35 12.30 -21.19
C ALA A 159 -11.95 11.30 -22.19
N SER A 160 -12.22 10.07 -21.77
CA SER A 160 -13.49 9.39 -22.07
C SER A 160 -13.61 7.98 -21.48
N ARG A 161 -14.77 7.77 -20.85
CA ARG A 161 -15.62 6.57 -20.84
C ARG A 161 -14.93 5.22 -20.65
N SER A 162 -15.01 4.70 -19.42
CA SER A 162 -15.09 3.25 -19.18
C SER A 162 -16.25 2.97 -18.23
N SER A 163 -17.13 2.07 -18.66
CA SER A 163 -18.37 1.71 -17.98
C SER A 163 -18.09 0.98 -16.67
N SER A 164 -18.28 1.66 -15.55
CA SER A 164 -18.35 1.04 -14.22
C SER A 164 -19.70 0.34 -14.07
N ARG A 165 -19.70 -0.99 -14.10
CA ARG A 165 -20.81 -1.74 -13.49
C ARG A 165 -20.68 -1.61 -11.96
N PRO A 166 -21.69 -1.13 -11.24
CA PRO A 166 -21.66 -1.08 -9.79
C PRO A 166 -21.74 -2.51 -9.23
N TRP A 167 -20.78 -2.88 -8.37
CA TRP A 167 -20.83 -4.10 -7.55
C TRP A 167 -21.92 -3.95 -6.48
N LYS A 168 -22.79 -4.96 -6.35
CA LYS A 168 -23.78 -5.04 -5.27
C LYS A 168 -23.24 -5.96 -4.16
N PRO A 169 -23.32 -5.56 -2.89
CA PRO A 169 -23.01 -6.46 -1.78
C PRO A 169 -24.06 -7.56 -1.71
N ILE A 170 -23.64 -8.82 -1.57
CA ILE A 170 -24.54 -9.90 -1.18
C ILE A 170 -24.87 -9.65 0.29
N ALA A 171 -26.07 -9.14 0.53
CA ALA A 171 -26.63 -9.07 1.87
C ALA A 171 -26.79 -10.50 2.39
N ALA A 172 -26.25 -10.75 3.59
CA ALA A 172 -26.45 -11.98 4.31
C ALA A 172 -27.95 -12.17 4.62
N ALA A 173 -28.51 -13.28 4.15
CA ALA A 173 -29.75 -13.89 4.62
C ALA A 173 -29.63 -15.40 4.44
#